data_AF-A0A093G7C6-F1
#
_entry.id   AF-A0A093G7C6-F1
#
_cell.length_a   1.000
_cell.length_b   1.000
_cell.length_c   1.000
_cell.angle_alpha   90.00
_cell.angle_beta   90.00
_cell.angle_gamma   90.00
#
_symmetry.space_group_name_H-M   'P 1'
#
loop_
_entity.id
_entity.type
_entity.pdbx_description
1 polymer ?
#
loop_
_entity_poly.entity_id
_entity_poly.type
_entity_poly.pdbx_seq_one_letter_code
_entity_poly.pdbx_strand_id
1 'polypeptide(L)'
;IGDQIILEENYDESYIPSEQEVRNYAWEIGINPEKEPELIWLAREGIMAPLPPQWKPCQDTNGDLYYFNFATGQSMWDHPCDIQYRELVLREREKLLAQGPLRRKEKKKKKDKREK
;
A
#
# COMPACT_ATOMS: atom_id res chain seq x y z
N ILE A 1 -12.57 -16.61 -30.28
CA ILE A 1 -11.76 -16.99 -29.10
C ILE A 1 -11.11 -15.71 -28.65
N GLY A 2 -11.53 -15.20 -27.50
CA GLY A 2 -10.99 -13.98 -26.94
C GLY A 2 -9.81 -14.35 -26.07
N ASP A 3 -8.60 -14.17 -26.59
CA ASP A 3 -7.37 -14.52 -25.89
C ASP A 3 -7.11 -13.46 -24.82
N GLN A 4 -7.37 -13.80 -23.56
CA GLN A 4 -6.95 -13.00 -22.42
C GLN A 4 -5.43 -13.08 -22.31
N ILE A 5 -4.78 -11.93 -22.11
CA ILE A 5 -3.32 -11.85 -22.05
C ILE A 5 -2.92 -11.71 -20.58
N ILE A 6 -2.17 -12.69 -20.07
CA ILE A 6 -1.52 -12.57 -18.76
C ILE A 6 -0.32 -11.65 -18.97
N LEU A 7 -0.32 -10.49 -18.32
CA LEU A 7 0.82 -9.59 -18.36
C LEU A 7 1.84 -10.07 -17.32
N GLU A 8 3.09 -10.20 -17.72
CA GLU A 8 4.18 -10.37 -16.76
C GLU A 8 4.44 -9.03 -16.07
N GLU A 9 4.37 -9.00 -14.75
CA GLU A 9 4.83 -7.86 -13.97
C GLU A 9 6.34 -7.72 -14.13
N ASN A 10 6.78 -6.90 -15.08
CA ASN A 10 8.04 -6.20 -14.93
C ASN A 10 7.82 -5.10 -13.89
N TYR A 11 7.79 -5.49 -12.61
CA TYR A 11 7.87 -4.55 -11.52
C TYR A 11 9.23 -3.87 -11.62
N ASP A 12 9.24 -2.65 -12.12
CA ASP A 12 10.46 -1.87 -12.22
C ASP A 12 10.88 -1.51 -10.80
N GLU A 13 11.85 -2.22 -10.22
CA GLU A 13 12.33 -1.99 -8.84
C GLU A 13 12.87 -0.56 -8.65
N SER A 14 13.12 0.16 -9.75
CA SER A 14 13.49 1.57 -9.77
C SER A 14 12.31 2.54 -9.69
N TYR A 15 11.06 2.04 -9.72
CA TYR A 15 9.86 2.85 -9.66
C TYR A 15 9.72 3.50 -8.28
N ILE A 16 9.89 4.82 -8.28
CA ILE A 16 9.68 5.67 -7.11
C ILE A 16 8.34 6.36 -7.33
N PRO A 17 7.27 5.99 -6.60
CA PRO A 17 5.99 6.63 -6.76
C PRO A 17 6.09 8.11 -6.37
N SER A 18 5.46 8.95 -7.18
CA SER A 18 5.37 10.38 -6.91
C SER A 18 4.53 10.64 -5.66
N GLU A 19 4.70 11.81 -5.03
CA GLU A 19 3.86 12.19 -3.90
C GLU A 19 2.36 12.20 -4.25
N GLN A 20 2.03 12.52 -5.50
CA GLN A 20 0.64 12.57 -5.95
C GLN A 20 0.04 11.17 -6.06
N GLU A 21 0.79 10.20 -6.58
CA GLU A 21 0.37 8.79 -6.59
C GLU A 21 0.16 8.27 -5.17
N VAL A 22 1.11 8.56 -4.27
CA VAL A 22 0.99 8.19 -2.86
C VAL A 22 -0.26 8.81 -2.22
N ARG A 23 -0.59 10.07 -2.53
CA ARG A 23 -1.81 10.71 -2.02
C ARG A 23 -3.08 10.11 -2.62
N ASN A 24 -3.09 9.81 -3.91
CA ASN A 24 -4.22 9.17 -4.57
C ASN A 24 -4.49 7.79 -3.95
N TYR A 25 -3.44 6.98 -3.80
CA TYR A 25 -3.55 5.68 -3.17
C TYR A 25 -3.93 5.77 -1.69
N ALA A 26 -3.44 6.79 -0.96
CA ALA A 26 -3.89 7.07 0.39
C ALA A 26 -5.42 7.21 0.46
N TRP A 27 -6.02 7.96 -0.47
CA TRP A 27 -7.49 8.04 -0.59
C TRP A 27 -8.13 6.69 -0.91
N GLU A 28 -7.54 5.90 -1.81
CA GLU A 28 -8.03 4.57 -2.20
C GLU A 28 -8.09 3.60 -1.00
N ILE A 29 -7.11 3.68 -0.09
CA ILE A 29 -7.06 2.85 1.13
C ILE A 29 -7.73 3.51 2.35
N GLY A 30 -8.36 4.67 2.18
CA GLY A 30 -9.15 5.34 3.22
C GLY A 30 -8.33 6.18 4.23
N ILE A 31 -7.11 6.56 3.87
CA ILE A 31 -6.28 7.53 4.60
C ILE A 31 -6.56 8.92 4.04
N ASN A 32 -6.80 9.89 4.91
CA ASN A 32 -6.82 11.28 4.50
C ASN A 32 -5.40 11.89 4.61
N PRO A 33 -4.70 12.20 3.50
CA PRO A 33 -3.33 12.69 3.55
C PRO A 33 -3.18 14.05 4.27
N GLU A 34 -4.24 14.85 4.37
CA GLU A 34 -4.20 16.12 5.09
C GLU A 34 -4.47 15.96 6.58
N LYS A 35 -5.34 15.03 6.96
CA LYS A 35 -5.73 14.81 8.36
C LYS A 35 -4.86 13.78 9.08
N GLU A 36 -4.28 12.84 8.34
CA GLU A 36 -3.56 11.68 8.87
C GLU A 36 -2.21 11.50 8.14
N PRO A 37 -1.33 12.52 8.16
CA PRO A 37 -0.01 12.42 7.56
C PRO A 37 0.84 11.29 8.16
N GLU A 38 0.57 10.89 9.40
CA GLU A 38 1.21 9.74 10.04
C GLU A 38 0.81 8.37 9.49
N LEU A 39 -0.23 8.28 8.65
CA LEU A 39 -0.63 7.03 8.00
C LEU A 39 -0.17 6.98 6.53
N ILE A 40 0.21 8.10 5.92
CA ILE A 40 0.66 8.18 4.51
C ILE A 40 1.77 7.17 4.17
N TRP A 41 2.62 6.81 5.13
CA TRP A 41 3.66 5.80 4.89
C TRP A 41 3.08 4.42 4.49
N LEU A 42 1.88 4.06 4.96
CA LEU A 42 1.18 2.85 4.53
C LEU A 42 0.81 2.92 3.05
N ALA A 43 0.37 4.09 2.58
CA ALA A 43 0.05 4.28 1.16
C ALA A 43 1.31 4.16 0.28
N ARG A 44 2.42 4.76 0.73
CA ARG A 44 3.71 4.65 0.04
C ARG A 44 4.19 3.20 -0.03
N GLU A 45 4.08 2.47 1.07
CA GLU A 45 4.46 1.08 1.14
C GLU A 45 3.56 0.21 0.26
N GLY A 46 2.26 0.49 0.19
CA GLY A 46 1.31 -0.29 -0.60
C GLY A 46 1.42 -0.11 -2.11
N ILE A 47 1.70 1.10 -2.60
CA ILE A 47 2.03 1.28 -4.03
C ILE A 47 3.32 0.55 -4.41
N MET A 48 4.28 0.50 -3.48
CA MET A 48 5.54 -0.19 -3.70
C MET A 48 5.48 -1.68 -3.32
N ALA A 49 4.32 -2.16 -2.87
CA ALA A 49 4.18 -3.54 -2.43
C ALA A 49 4.08 -4.42 -3.67
N PRO A 50 4.97 -5.42 -3.82
CA PRO A 50 4.85 -6.36 -4.90
C PRO A 50 3.52 -7.11 -4.78
N LEU A 51 2.93 -7.45 -5.92
CA LEU A 51 1.76 -8.31 -5.92
C LEU A 51 2.08 -9.65 -5.23
N PRO A 52 1.12 -10.23 -4.50
CA PRO A 52 1.34 -11.55 -3.94
C PRO A 52 1.55 -12.55 -5.09
N PRO A 53 2.38 -13.59 -4.91
CA PRO A 53 2.83 -14.46 -6.01
C PRO A 53 1.69 -15.19 -6.75
N GLN A 54 0.53 -15.32 -6.10
CA GLN A 54 -0.67 -15.90 -6.69
C GLN A 54 -1.50 -14.93 -7.55
N TRP A 55 -1.26 -13.62 -7.49
CA TRP A 55 -1.97 -12.63 -8.30
C TRP A 55 -1.13 -12.22 -9.50
N LYS A 56 -1.78 -12.05 -10.66
CA LYS A 56 -1.13 -11.44 -11.84
C LYS A 56 -2.06 -10.47 -12.54
N PRO A 57 -1.54 -9.37 -13.11
CA PRO A 57 -2.29 -8.53 -14.02
C PRO A 57 -2.63 -9.30 -15.29
N CYS A 58 -3.90 -9.21 -15.69
CA CYS A 58 -4.45 -9.80 -16.88
C CYS A 58 -5.18 -8.71 -17.66
N GLN A 59 -5.09 -8.75 -18.97
CA GLN A 59 -5.86 -7.88 -19.84
C GLN A 59 -7.02 -8.68 -20.44
N ASP A 60 -8.23 -8.12 -20.35
CA ASP A 60 -9.41 -8.71 -20.97
C ASP A 60 -9.45 -8.45 -22.49
N THR A 61 -10.48 -8.96 -23.17
CA THR A 61 -10.64 -8.78 -24.62
C THR A 61 -10.95 -7.34 -25.05
N ASN A 62 -11.43 -6.50 -24.12
CA ASN A 62 -11.72 -5.09 -24.33
C ASN A 62 -10.48 -4.22 -24.14
N GLY A 63 -9.39 -4.79 -23.59
CA GLY A 63 -8.18 -4.07 -23.25
C GLY A 63 -8.14 -3.60 -21.80
N ASP A 64 -9.13 -3.97 -20.97
CA ASP A 64 -9.20 -3.55 -19.58
C ASP A 64 -8.25 -4.40 -18.71
N LEU A 65 -7.50 -3.72 -17.84
CA LEU A 65 -6.58 -4.35 -16.90
C LEU A 65 -7.34 -4.81 -15.64
N TYR A 66 -7.17 -6.07 -15.27
CA TYR A 66 -7.67 -6.63 -14.04
C TYR A 66 -6.64 -7.57 -13.40
N TYR A 67 -6.74 -7.79 -12.10
CA TYR A 67 -5.87 -8.70 -11.37
C TYR A 67 -6.56 -10.05 -11.18
N PHE A 68 -5.88 -11.15 -11.52
CA PHE A 68 -6.41 -12.50 -11.36
C PHE A 68 -5.56 -13.31 -10.39
N ASN A 69 -6.21 -13.95 -9.43
CA ASN A 69 -5.60 -14.87 -8.47
C ASN A 69 -5.62 -16.29 -9.04
N PHE A 70 -4.47 -16.81 -9.41
CA PHE A 70 -4.30 -18.16 -9.95
C PHE A 70 -4.44 -19.27 -8.90
N ALA A 71 -4.35 -18.95 -7.61
CA ALA A 71 -4.52 -19.92 -6.54
C ALA A 71 -6.01 -20.11 -6.17
N THR A 72 -6.80 -19.04 -6.14
CA THR A 72 -8.22 -19.08 -5.73
C THR A 72 -9.20 -18.96 -6.90
N GLY A 73 -8.74 -18.53 -8.07
CA GLY A 73 -9.59 -18.24 -9.23
C GLY A 73 -10.37 -16.92 -9.12
N GLN A 74 -10.01 -16.04 -8.19
CA GLN A 74 -10.69 -14.75 -8.00
C GLN A 74 -10.13 -13.69 -8.95
N SER A 75 -10.99 -12.84 -9.51
CA SER A 75 -10.61 -11.62 -10.23
C SER A 75 -10.98 -10.37 -9.44
N MET A 76 -10.14 -9.34 -9.54
CA MET A 76 -10.35 -8.03 -8.93
C MET A 76 -9.91 -6.93 -9.87
N TRP A 77 -10.58 -5.79 -9.79
CA TRP A 77 -10.21 -4.58 -10.52
C TRP A 77 -9.18 -3.76 -9.74
N ASP A 78 -9.35 -3.71 -8.42
CA ASP A 78 -8.41 -3.12 -7.47
C ASP A 78 -7.18 -4.02 -7.25
N HIS A 79 -6.09 -3.40 -6.81
CA HIS A 79 -4.86 -4.13 -6.52
C HIS A 79 -5.07 -4.95 -5.22
N PRO A 80 -4.75 -6.26 -5.20
CA PRO A 80 -5.07 -7.15 -4.09
C PRO A 80 -4.39 -6.77 -2.76
N CYS A 81 -3.28 -6.02 -2.81
CA CYS A 81 -2.68 -5.48 -1.58
C CYS A 81 -3.54 -4.37 -0.96
N ASP A 82 -4.40 -3.70 -1.71
CA ASP A 82 -5.18 -2.54 -1.24
C ASP A 82 -6.11 -2.94 -0.10
N ILE A 83 -6.66 -4.15 -0.17
CA ILE A 83 -7.49 -4.73 0.88
C ILE A 83 -6.68 -4.86 2.17
N GLN A 84 -5.45 -5.39 2.07
CA GLN A 84 -4.57 -5.55 3.23
C GLN A 84 -4.16 -4.20 3.81
N TYR A 85 -3.88 -3.21 2.96
CA TYR A 85 -3.53 -1.87 3.42
C TYR A 85 -4.71 -1.13 4.04
N ARG A 86 -5.93 -1.28 3.52
CA ARG A 86 -7.16 -0.77 4.15
C ARG A 86 -7.32 -1.31 5.57
N GLU A 87 -7.10 -2.60 5.77
CA GLU A 87 -7.13 -3.22 7.11
C GLU A 87 -6.02 -2.71 8.03
N LEU A 88 -4.79 -2.57 7.51
CA LEU A 88 -3.67 -1.99 8.25
C LEU A 88 -3.94 -0.55 8.69
N VAL A 89 -4.55 0.26 7.82
CA VAL A 89 -4.95 1.65 8.12
C VAL A 89 -5.92 1.70 9.29
N LEU A 90 -6.97 0.87 9.26
CA LEU A 90 -7.94 0.80 10.36
C LEU A 90 -7.26 0.41 11.68
N ARG A 91 -6.39 -0.60 11.63
CA ARG A 91 -5.65 -1.07 12.80
C ARG A 91 -4.69 -0.02 13.36
N GLU A 92 -3.96 0.68 12.51
CA GLU A 92 -3.00 1.70 12.95
C GLU A 92 -3.71 2.96 13.44
N ARG A 93 -4.82 3.36 12.79
CA ARG A 93 -5.71 4.43 13.28
C ARG A 93 -6.26 4.09 14.66
N GLU A 94 -6.77 2.88 14.87
CA GLU A 94 -7.26 2.44 16.18
C GLU A 94 -6.15 2.46 17.23
N LYS A 95 -4.93 2.00 16.90
CA LYS A 95 -3.78 2.08 17.80
C LYS A 95 -3.41 3.52 18.14
N LEU A 96 -3.44 4.45 17.20
CA LEU A 96 -3.14 5.87 17.44
C LEU A 96 -4.18 6.49 18.38
N LEU A 97 -5.45 6.17 18.17
CA LEU A 97 -6.54 6.58 19.06
C LEU A 97 -6.40 5.95 20.46
N ALA A 98 -6.04 4.67 20.54
CA ALA A 98 -5.88 3.92 21.78
C ALA A 98 -4.61 4.31 22.56
N GLN A 99 -3.53 4.68 21.88
CA GLN A 99 -2.25 5.01 22.52
C GLN A 99 -2.15 6.47 22.99
N GLY A 100 -3.01 7.39 22.52
CA GLY A 100 -2.91 8.81 22.85
C GLY A 100 -1.51 9.41 22.58
N PRO A 101 -1.25 10.68 22.91
CA PRO A 101 0.01 11.36 22.58
C PRO A 101 1.21 10.95 23.47
N LEU A 102 1.31 9.69 23.92
CA LEU A 102 2.24 9.30 24.99
C LEU A 102 3.58 8.66 24.55
N ARG A 103 3.84 8.41 23.26
CA ARG A 103 5.12 7.76 22.86
C ARG A 103 6.05 8.54 21.93
N ARG A 104 5.81 9.82 21.65
CA ARG A 104 6.76 10.64 20.86
C ARG A 104 7.94 11.22 21.67
N LYS A 105 7.99 11.04 23.01
CA LYS A 105 9.08 11.56 23.86
C LYS A 105 10.23 10.58 24.16
N GLU A 106 10.13 9.28 23.86
CA GLU A 106 11.15 8.32 24.34
C GLU A 106 12.30 8.01 23.36
N LYS A 107 12.27 8.44 22.10
CA LYS A 107 13.39 8.20 21.16
C LYS A 107 14.37 9.36 20.95
N LYS A 108 14.16 10.55 21.55
CA LYS A 108 15.07 11.72 21.39
C LYS A 108 15.87 12.13 22.64
N LYS A 109 15.86 11.33 23.72
CA LYS A 109 16.66 11.61 24.94
C LYS A 109 17.88 10.70 25.14
N LYS A 110 18.26 9.89 24.15
CA LYS A 110 19.41 8.94 24.25
C LYS A 110 20.53 9.20 23.24
N LYS A 111 20.78 10.47 22.90
CA LYS A 111 21.98 10.88 22.13
C LYS A 111 22.51 12.25 22.59
N ASP A 112 22.58 12.47 23.91
CA ASP A 112 23.30 13.60 24.50
C ASP A 112 23.87 13.20 25.87
N LYS A 113 24.80 12.22 25.87
CA LYS A 113 25.77 11.98 26.96
C LYS A 113 26.73 10.84 26.63
N ARG A 114 27.73 11.14 25.81
CA ARG A 114 29.06 10.50 25.73
C ARG A 114 29.79 11.31 24.64
N GLU A 115 30.90 11.97 24.87
CA GLU A 115 31.92 11.80 25.89
C GLU A 115 32.65 13.14 26.06
N LYS A 116 33.23 13.31 27.24
CA LYS A 116 34.14 14.37 27.65
C LYS A 116 35.56 13.83 27.48
#